data_AF-I3EDW9-F1
#
_entry.id   AF-I3EDW9-F1
#
_cell.length_a   1.000
_cell.length_b   1.000
_cell.length_c   1.000
_cell.angle_alpha   90.00
_cell.angle_beta   90.00
_cell.angle_gamma   90.00
#
_symmetry.space_group_name_H-M   'P 1'
#
loop_
_entity.id
_entity.type
_entity.pdbx_description
1 polymer ?
#
loop_
_entity_poly.entity_id
_entity_poly.type
_entity_poly.pdbx_seq_one_letter_code
_entity_poly.pdbx_strand_id
1 'polypeptide(L)'
;MQLAVTTDSWVIIHTRDKGPVKFIGMKRDALRILSMGRRGTFPARALLGMPFNEFLVWSPEDKAFSVGGTKEAPTAKHAKKKFNKHSVEILLRTPTLHDIISMYIQKGDLHVSHEAAAEVLFHAIGTKYVIVKDDHKSVLLGAVAMARGTKNLYRIGGSTADLAILGALGHPMKIEEYSIPVCDKTVCDAEGVKCPGSAMGCAESAVCDSPSTCTETASVCPDSAMGCAESRQKGVLLVLAQKEKYIAEEVVSLLKSIPLHMKPESAYVDFLVYHPVKEALLDLFNAMMTNKSFCLLDLREHFYREYQGTLGAIHPTMSKLGHSGFVLTGTFLDN
;
A
#
# COMPACT_ATOMS: atom_id res chain seq x y z
N MET A 1 15.70 2.91 -26.99
CA MET A 1 14.29 3.17 -27.35
C MET A 1 13.68 3.96 -26.20
N GLN A 2 13.15 5.17 -26.44
CA GLN A 2 12.51 5.94 -25.38
C GLN A 2 11.17 5.29 -25.02
N LEU A 3 10.90 5.16 -23.71
CA LEU A 3 9.59 4.71 -23.23
C LEU A 3 8.55 5.79 -23.53
N ALA A 4 7.49 5.43 -24.24
CA ALA A 4 6.37 6.31 -24.55
C ALA A 4 5.10 5.86 -23.82
N VAL A 5 4.20 6.80 -23.56
CA VAL A 5 2.89 6.52 -22.94
C VAL A 5 2.02 5.71 -23.90
N THR A 6 1.50 4.59 -23.42
CA THR A 6 0.59 3.71 -24.18
C THR A 6 -0.82 3.72 -23.57
N THR A 7 -1.77 3.02 -24.20
CA THR A 7 -3.13 2.83 -23.68
C THR A 7 -3.17 2.09 -22.35
N ASP A 8 -2.23 1.19 -22.10
CA ASP A 8 -2.17 0.40 -20.87
C ASP A 8 -1.25 1.00 -19.81
N SER A 9 -0.60 2.13 -20.11
CA SER A 9 0.28 2.81 -19.18
C SER A 9 -0.49 3.47 -18.03
N TRP A 10 0.10 3.39 -16.85
CA TRP A 10 -0.17 4.32 -15.76
C TRP A 10 0.86 5.44 -15.78
N VAL A 11 0.42 6.67 -15.57
CA VAL A 11 1.26 7.86 -15.67
C VAL A 11 1.03 8.73 -14.45
N ILE A 12 2.11 9.24 -13.85
CA ILE A 12 2.05 10.31 -12.87
C ILE A 12 2.58 11.61 -13.49
N ILE A 13 1.80 12.68 -13.34
CA ILE A 13 2.09 13.99 -13.88
C ILE A 13 2.80 14.81 -12.80
N HIS A 14 4.03 15.17 -13.09
CA HIS A 14 4.83 16.08 -12.28
C HIS A 14 4.76 17.49 -12.85
N THR A 15 4.81 18.47 -11.96
CA THR A 15 5.04 19.88 -12.31
C THR A 15 6.32 20.32 -11.62
N ARG A 16 7.04 21.27 -12.22
CA ARG A 16 8.36 21.67 -11.72
C ARG A 16 8.31 22.30 -10.32
N ASP A 17 7.20 22.94 -9.98
CA ASP A 17 7.01 23.67 -8.72
C ASP A 17 6.40 22.81 -7.61
N LYS A 18 5.46 21.91 -7.93
CA LYS A 18 4.77 21.08 -6.93
C LYS A 18 5.30 19.65 -6.86
N GLY A 19 6.01 19.16 -7.87
CA GLY A 19 6.30 17.73 -7.97
C GLY A 19 5.06 16.95 -8.43
N PRO A 20 4.76 15.76 -7.87
CA PRO A 20 3.68 14.90 -8.35
C PRO A 20 2.30 15.47 -8.02
N VAL A 21 1.48 15.70 -9.05
CA VAL A 21 0.16 16.36 -8.90
C VAL A 21 -1.01 15.39 -9.08
N LYS A 22 -0.90 14.49 -10.05
CA LYS A 22 -1.99 13.57 -10.40
C LYS A 22 -1.44 12.33 -11.09
N PHE A 23 -1.92 11.15 -10.71
CA PHE A 23 -1.73 9.95 -11.52
C PHE A 23 -3.02 9.56 -12.23
N ILE A 24 -2.87 8.90 -13.38
CA ILE A 24 -3.95 8.50 -14.28
C ILE A 24 -3.64 7.11 -14.84
N GLY A 25 -4.66 6.29 -15.02
CA GLY A 25 -4.55 5.03 -15.77
C GLY A 25 -5.11 5.25 -17.15
N MET A 26 -4.27 5.20 -18.19
CA MET A 26 -4.68 5.61 -19.55
C MET A 26 -5.89 4.83 -20.06
N LYS A 27 -5.94 3.52 -19.81
CA LYS A 27 -7.06 2.65 -20.18
C LYS A 27 -8.41 3.11 -19.60
N ARG A 28 -8.41 3.62 -18.36
CA ARG A 28 -9.61 4.04 -17.64
C ARG A 28 -9.94 5.51 -17.91
N ASP A 29 -8.90 6.34 -17.99
CA ASP A 29 -9.01 7.80 -17.89
C ASP A 29 -8.80 8.51 -19.24
N ALA A 30 -8.53 7.81 -20.35
CA ALA A 30 -8.20 8.41 -21.66
C ALA A 30 -9.21 9.46 -22.16
N LEU A 31 -10.50 9.27 -21.90
CA LEU A 31 -11.57 10.18 -22.33
C LEU A 31 -11.80 11.35 -21.35
N ARG A 32 -11.16 11.33 -20.18
CA ARG A 32 -11.36 12.37 -19.16
C ARG A 32 -10.60 13.64 -19.52
N ILE A 33 -11.21 14.78 -19.22
CA ILE A 33 -10.54 16.08 -19.23
C ILE A 33 -9.78 16.23 -17.92
N LEU A 34 -8.48 16.45 -18.01
CA LEU A 34 -7.61 16.69 -16.87
C LEU A 34 -7.50 18.19 -16.62
N SER A 35 -7.81 18.60 -15.40
CA SER A 35 -7.58 19.97 -14.93
C SER A 35 -6.32 20.03 -14.09
N MET A 36 -5.43 20.97 -14.46
CA MET A 36 -4.18 21.28 -13.75
C MET A 36 -4.24 22.67 -13.10
N GLY A 37 -5.45 23.16 -12.83
CA GLY A 37 -5.70 24.48 -12.24
C GLY A 37 -5.24 25.60 -13.17
N ARG A 38 -4.31 26.44 -12.71
CA ARG A 38 -3.78 27.57 -13.48
C ARG A 38 -3.04 27.17 -14.76
N ARG A 39 -2.63 25.90 -14.89
CA ARG A 39 -1.96 25.36 -16.08
C ARG A 39 -2.93 24.95 -17.19
N GLY A 40 -4.22 25.18 -16.98
CA GLY A 40 -5.27 24.87 -17.95
C GLY A 40 -5.81 23.45 -17.82
N THR A 41 -6.54 23.05 -18.86
CA THR A 41 -7.15 21.74 -18.98
C THR A 41 -6.79 21.11 -20.32
N PHE A 42 -6.65 19.79 -20.35
CA PHE A 42 -6.37 19.03 -21.57
C PHE A 42 -6.96 17.63 -21.47
N PRO A 43 -7.34 16.99 -22.59
CA PRO A 43 -7.86 15.63 -22.56
C PRO A 43 -6.72 14.63 -22.30
N ALA A 44 -6.95 13.62 -21.45
CA ALA A 44 -5.92 12.66 -21.07
C ALA A 44 -5.31 11.94 -22.28
N ARG A 45 -6.12 11.60 -23.30
CA ARG A 45 -5.66 10.99 -24.56
C ARG A 45 -4.54 11.75 -25.27
N ALA A 46 -4.38 13.06 -25.05
CA ALA A 46 -3.30 13.84 -25.64
C ALA A 46 -1.92 13.44 -25.12
N LEU A 47 -1.86 12.68 -24.02
CA LEU A 47 -0.62 12.14 -23.46
C LEU A 47 -0.16 10.86 -24.19
N LEU A 48 -1.00 10.21 -24.99
CA LEU A 48 -0.64 8.99 -25.72
C LEU A 48 0.51 9.26 -26.70
N GLY A 49 1.51 8.39 -26.71
CA GLY A 49 2.71 8.53 -27.54
C GLY A 49 3.76 9.51 -27.00
N MET A 50 3.45 10.28 -25.95
CA MET A 50 4.42 11.21 -25.37
C MET A 50 5.53 10.46 -24.62
N PRO A 51 6.78 10.96 -24.65
CA PRO A 51 7.88 10.33 -23.96
C PRO A 51 7.79 10.51 -22.43
N PHE A 52 8.21 9.50 -21.69
CA PHE A 52 8.45 9.62 -20.26
C PHE A 52 9.75 10.38 -19.98
N ASN A 53 9.81 11.04 -18.82
CA ASN A 53 10.97 11.77 -18.32
C ASN A 53 11.42 12.97 -19.18
N GLU A 54 10.55 13.47 -20.05
CA GLU A 54 10.77 14.72 -20.78
C GLU A 54 9.74 15.78 -20.38
N PHE A 55 10.14 17.05 -20.44
CA PHE A 55 9.22 18.15 -20.23
C PHE A 55 8.34 18.34 -21.46
N LEU A 56 7.04 18.45 -21.21
CA LEU A 56 6.02 18.65 -22.21
C LEU A 56 5.31 19.97 -21.96
N VAL A 57 5.00 20.67 -23.04
CA VAL A 57 4.21 21.90 -23.02
C VAL A 57 2.92 21.67 -23.78
N TRP A 58 1.79 21.99 -23.14
CA TRP A 58 0.49 21.94 -23.77
C TRP A 58 0.27 23.19 -24.63
N SER A 59 -0.01 22.99 -25.93
CA SER A 59 -0.49 24.05 -26.83
C SER A 59 -2.01 23.96 -26.98
N PRO A 60 -2.80 24.92 -26.42
CA PRO A 60 -4.25 24.91 -26.57
C PRO A 60 -4.71 25.08 -28.02
N GLU A 61 -3.94 25.80 -28.83
CA GLU A 61 -4.22 26.07 -30.25
C GLU A 61 -4.10 24.78 -31.07
N ASP A 62 -3.00 24.06 -30.91
CA ASP A 62 -2.74 22.80 -31.60
C ASP A 62 -3.46 21.61 -30.96
N LYS A 63 -3.99 21.79 -29.74
CA LYS A 63 -4.57 20.74 -28.89
C LYS A 63 -3.63 19.52 -28.75
N ALA A 64 -2.33 19.81 -28.66
CA ALA A 64 -1.28 18.80 -28.62
C ALA A 64 -0.18 19.18 -27.62
N PHE A 65 0.54 18.17 -27.15
CA PHE A 65 1.78 18.37 -26.41
C PHE A 65 2.96 18.44 -27.39
N SER A 66 3.87 19.36 -27.14
CA SER A 66 5.19 19.37 -27.76
C SER A 66 6.25 19.03 -26.72
N VAL A 67 7.26 18.28 -27.15
CA VAL A 67 8.47 18.08 -26.36
C VAL A 67 9.22 19.40 -26.36
N GLY A 68 9.37 19.99 -25.19
CA GLY A 68 9.91 21.33 -25.07
C GLY A 68 9.91 21.82 -23.63
N GLY A 69 10.84 22.72 -23.35
CA GLY A 69 10.97 23.33 -22.04
C GLY A 69 12.35 23.97 -21.88
N THR A 70 12.46 24.93 -20.96
CA THR A 70 13.78 25.48 -20.64
C THR A 70 14.60 24.40 -19.91
N LYS A 71 15.61 23.87 -20.63
CA LYS A 71 16.56 22.88 -20.09
C LYS A 71 17.19 23.37 -18.79
N GLU A 72 17.43 24.67 -18.68
CA GLU A 72 17.95 25.29 -17.47
C GLU A 72 16.84 26.01 -16.69
N ALA A 73 16.71 25.65 -15.42
CA ALA A 73 15.87 26.41 -14.50
C ALA A 73 16.58 27.74 -14.21
N PRO A 74 15.86 28.88 -14.20
CA PRO A 74 16.46 30.14 -13.85
C PRO A 74 17.03 30.11 -12.42
N THR A 75 18.29 30.54 -12.28
CA THR A 75 19.05 30.49 -11.02
C THR A 75 18.64 31.59 -10.04
N ALA A 76 18.28 32.78 -10.54
CA ALA A 76 17.88 33.89 -9.69
C ALA A 76 16.54 33.62 -8.98
N LYS A 77 16.48 33.83 -7.66
CA LYS A 77 15.29 33.57 -6.81
C LYS A 77 13.99 34.17 -7.37
N HIS A 78 14.05 35.40 -7.87
CA HIS A 78 12.88 36.07 -8.45
C HIS A 78 12.46 35.46 -9.79
N ALA A 79 13.42 35.12 -10.65
CA ALA A 79 13.16 34.44 -11.91
C ALA A 79 12.60 33.02 -11.67
N LYS A 80 13.14 32.27 -10.70
CA LYS A 80 12.60 30.97 -10.25
C LYS A 80 11.15 31.09 -9.75
N LYS A 81 10.83 32.12 -8.97
CA LYS A 81 9.46 32.37 -8.49
C LYS A 81 8.49 32.67 -9.65
N LYS A 82 8.90 33.54 -10.59
CA LYS A 82 8.09 33.83 -11.79
C LYS A 82 7.92 32.59 -12.67
N PHE A 83 9.00 31.86 -12.91
CA PHE A 83 8.99 30.63 -13.67
C PHE A 83 8.03 29.60 -13.06
N ASN A 84 8.12 29.32 -11.76
CA ASN A 84 7.22 28.39 -11.07
C ASN A 84 5.74 28.82 -11.17
N LYS A 85 5.47 30.13 -11.12
CA LYS A 85 4.10 30.67 -11.19
C LYS A 85 3.49 30.56 -12.59
N HIS A 86 4.30 30.69 -13.64
CA HIS A 86 3.83 30.79 -15.03
C HIS A 86 4.19 29.57 -15.90
N SER A 87 5.00 28.64 -15.39
CA SER A 87 5.37 27.43 -16.13
C SER A 87 4.16 26.51 -16.29
N VAL A 88 3.86 26.23 -17.55
CA VAL A 88 2.88 25.25 -18.01
C VAL A 88 3.53 23.88 -18.28
N GLU A 89 4.83 23.75 -18.03
CA GLU A 89 5.58 22.51 -18.26
C GLU A 89 5.09 21.42 -17.31
N ILE A 90 4.84 20.25 -17.88
CA ILE A 90 4.59 19.01 -17.13
C ILE A 90 5.66 17.99 -17.47
N LEU A 91 5.89 17.05 -16.56
CA LEU A 91 6.80 15.92 -16.73
C LEU A 91 6.02 14.64 -16.46
N LEU A 92 6.08 13.70 -17.39
CA LEU A 92 5.41 12.40 -17.24
C LEU A 92 6.39 11.38 -16.66
N ARG A 93 5.99 10.66 -15.62
CA ARG A 93 6.78 9.56 -15.04
C ARG A 93 5.92 8.31 -14.85
N THR A 94 6.59 7.17 -14.76
CA THR A 94 5.97 5.95 -14.23
C THR A 94 5.67 6.19 -12.75
N PRO A 95 4.44 5.92 -12.27
CA PRO A 95 4.11 6.10 -10.86
C PRO A 95 5.01 5.23 -9.96
N THR A 96 5.55 5.86 -8.92
CA THR A 96 6.22 5.16 -7.83
C THR A 96 5.39 5.31 -6.56
N LEU A 97 5.59 4.43 -5.58
CA LEU A 97 4.91 4.56 -4.28
C LEU A 97 5.23 5.91 -3.63
N HIS A 98 6.49 6.34 -3.73
CA HIS A 98 6.92 7.65 -3.29
C HIS A 98 6.12 8.76 -3.97
N ASP A 99 6.03 8.78 -5.30
CA ASP A 99 5.31 9.85 -5.99
C ASP A 99 3.82 9.87 -5.65
N ILE A 100 3.19 8.70 -5.45
CA ILE A 100 1.78 8.58 -5.06
C ILE A 100 1.55 9.11 -3.63
N ILE A 101 2.39 8.72 -2.66
CA ILE A 101 2.30 9.21 -1.28
C ILE A 101 2.50 10.73 -1.25
N SER A 102 3.56 11.23 -1.89
CA SER A 102 3.84 12.66 -2.01
C SER A 102 2.67 13.42 -2.62
N MET A 103 2.05 12.89 -3.69
CA MET A 103 0.88 13.50 -4.31
C MET A 103 -0.30 13.62 -3.35
N TYR A 104 -0.61 12.57 -2.59
CA TYR A 104 -1.75 12.61 -1.67
C TYR A 104 -1.49 13.47 -0.42
N ILE A 105 -0.27 13.46 0.12
CA ILE A 105 0.13 14.34 1.22
C ILE A 105 -0.03 15.80 0.79
N GLN A 106 0.42 16.16 -0.42
CA GLN A 106 0.29 17.52 -0.95
C GLN A 106 -1.17 17.96 -1.13
N LYS A 107 -2.08 17.02 -1.37
CA LYS A 107 -3.52 17.30 -1.46
C LYS A 107 -4.20 17.40 -0.09
N GLY A 108 -3.51 17.03 1.00
CA GLY A 108 -4.11 16.90 2.33
C GLY A 108 -5.05 15.70 2.46
N ASP A 109 -4.90 14.72 1.56
CA ASP A 109 -5.84 13.62 1.35
C ASP A 109 -5.42 12.32 2.05
N LEU A 110 -4.20 12.29 2.57
CA LEU A 110 -3.54 11.12 3.14
C LEU A 110 -2.72 11.55 4.35
N HIS A 111 -2.87 10.80 5.44
CA HIS A 111 -2.09 10.99 6.66
C HIS A 111 -0.88 10.05 6.76
N VAL A 112 -0.85 8.98 5.95
CA VAL A 112 0.28 8.04 5.86
C VAL A 112 1.48 8.76 5.24
N SER A 113 2.57 8.78 6.00
CA SER A 113 3.85 9.33 5.58
C SER A 113 4.68 8.32 4.77
N HIS A 114 5.78 8.79 4.19
CA HIS A 114 6.72 7.92 3.49
C HIS A 114 7.40 6.94 4.45
N GLU A 115 7.70 7.40 5.66
CA GLU A 115 8.39 6.65 6.70
C GLU A 115 7.49 5.52 7.22
N ALA A 116 6.22 5.82 7.52
CA ALA A 116 5.25 4.81 7.94
C ALA A 116 5.04 3.75 6.85
N ALA A 117 4.94 4.16 5.58
CA ALA A 117 4.82 3.22 4.47
C ALA A 117 6.09 2.36 4.29
N ALA A 118 7.28 2.93 4.52
CA ALA A 118 8.54 2.19 4.47
C ALA A 118 8.66 1.17 5.61
N GLU A 119 8.17 1.49 6.81
CA GLU A 119 8.12 0.56 7.93
C GLU A 119 7.19 -0.63 7.64
N VAL A 120 5.98 -0.37 7.13
CA VAL A 120 5.06 -1.43 6.67
C VAL A 120 5.71 -2.31 5.61
N LEU A 121 6.39 -1.71 4.63
CA LEU A 121 7.12 -2.42 3.59
C LEU A 121 8.20 -3.33 4.20
N PHE A 122 8.97 -2.82 5.16
CA PHE A 122 10.04 -3.57 5.81
C PHE A 122 9.50 -4.80 6.56
N HIS A 123 8.41 -4.65 7.31
CA HIS A 123 7.77 -5.75 8.04
C HIS A 123 7.10 -6.78 7.10
N ALA A 124 6.64 -6.35 5.92
CA ALA A 124 6.02 -7.25 4.96
C ALA A 124 7.04 -8.14 4.22
N ILE A 125 8.30 -7.71 4.09
CA ILE A 125 9.34 -8.48 3.42
C ILE A 125 9.63 -9.77 4.20
N GLY A 126 9.59 -10.90 3.49
CA GLY A 126 9.86 -12.21 4.07
C GLY A 126 8.66 -12.87 4.75
N THR A 127 7.49 -12.22 4.78
CA THR A 127 6.26 -12.79 5.34
C THR A 127 5.49 -13.58 4.27
N LYS A 128 4.97 -14.76 4.63
CA LYS A 128 4.27 -15.69 3.73
C LYS A 128 2.84 -15.26 3.45
N TYR A 129 2.12 -14.79 4.46
CA TYR A 129 0.75 -14.27 4.34
C TYR A 129 0.68 -12.88 4.94
N VAL A 130 0.09 -11.93 4.21
CA VAL A 130 -0.13 -10.57 4.73
C VAL A 130 -1.60 -10.22 4.57
N ILE A 131 -2.23 -9.82 5.67
CA ILE A 131 -3.62 -9.39 5.71
C ILE A 131 -3.62 -7.90 6.01
N VAL A 132 -4.25 -7.09 5.16
CA VAL A 132 -4.19 -5.63 5.25
C VAL A 132 -5.60 -5.05 5.38
N LYS A 133 -5.84 -4.26 6.44
CA LYS A 133 -6.96 -3.32 6.52
C LYS A 133 -6.43 -1.90 6.34
N ASP A 134 -6.77 -1.25 5.24
CA ASP A 134 -6.21 0.04 4.84
C ASP A 134 -7.31 1.03 4.41
N ASP A 135 -7.64 1.98 5.28
CA ASP A 135 -8.60 3.06 5.05
C ASP A 135 -7.94 4.31 4.43
N HIS A 136 -6.65 4.23 4.11
CA HIS A 136 -5.82 5.29 3.57
C HIS A 136 -5.65 5.14 2.04
N LYS A 137 -6.77 4.91 1.35
CA LYS A 137 -6.85 4.80 -0.12
C LYS A 137 -6.03 3.64 -0.70
N SER A 138 -5.84 2.55 0.06
CA SER A 138 -5.02 1.39 -0.35
C SER A 138 -3.53 1.71 -0.61
N VAL A 139 -3.01 2.78 0.00
CA VAL A 139 -1.58 3.16 -0.11
C VAL A 139 -0.68 2.13 0.55
N LEU A 140 -1.03 1.68 1.76
CA LEU A 140 -0.25 0.68 2.49
C LEU A 140 -0.43 -0.70 1.89
N LEU A 141 -1.63 -1.02 1.39
CA LEU A 141 -1.84 -2.22 0.57
C LEU A 141 -0.94 -2.23 -0.67
N GLY A 142 -0.83 -1.08 -1.35
CA GLY A 142 0.10 -0.88 -2.47
C GLY A 142 1.56 -1.00 -2.07
N ALA A 143 1.94 -0.49 -0.89
CA ALA A 143 3.29 -0.62 -0.35
C ALA A 143 3.67 -2.08 -0.07
N VAL A 144 2.77 -2.85 0.55
CA VAL A 144 2.94 -4.29 0.77
C VAL A 144 3.06 -5.01 -0.57
N ALA A 145 2.18 -4.74 -1.53
CA ALA A 145 2.23 -5.36 -2.85
C ALA A 145 3.55 -5.08 -3.59
N MET A 146 4.08 -3.86 -3.48
CA MET A 146 5.40 -3.51 -4.04
C MET A 146 6.54 -4.30 -3.39
N ALA A 147 6.45 -4.57 -2.09
CA ALA A 147 7.48 -5.26 -1.32
C ALA A 147 7.63 -6.73 -1.70
N ARG A 148 6.50 -7.44 -1.87
CA ARG A 148 6.46 -8.90 -1.94
C ARG A 148 5.59 -9.47 -3.07
N GLY A 149 4.96 -8.60 -3.88
CA GLY A 149 3.92 -8.98 -4.83
C GLY A 149 2.55 -9.19 -4.18
N THR A 150 1.60 -9.68 -4.98
CA THR A 150 0.20 -9.88 -4.56
C THR A 150 -0.13 -11.32 -4.15
N LYS A 151 0.81 -12.27 -4.27
CA LYS A 151 0.60 -13.65 -3.85
C LYS A 151 0.39 -13.70 -2.33
N ASN A 152 -0.66 -14.37 -1.86
CA ASN A 152 -0.98 -14.48 -0.43
C ASN A 152 -1.15 -13.11 0.27
N LEU A 153 -1.55 -12.09 -0.48
CA LEU A 153 -1.92 -10.78 0.05
C LEU A 153 -3.43 -10.71 0.10
N TYR A 154 -3.97 -10.43 1.28
CA TYR A 154 -5.41 -10.33 1.49
C TYR A 154 -5.78 -8.94 1.98
N ARG A 155 -6.98 -8.50 1.61
CA ARG A 155 -7.54 -7.21 2.01
C ARG A 155 -8.76 -7.41 2.89
N ILE A 156 -8.88 -6.65 3.98
CA ILE A 156 -10.08 -6.60 4.81
C ILE A 156 -10.91 -5.37 4.41
N GLY A 157 -12.01 -5.60 3.69
CA GLY A 157 -12.99 -4.56 3.32
C GLY A 157 -12.45 -3.41 2.46
N GLY A 158 -13.22 -2.32 2.39
CA GLY A 158 -12.88 -1.08 1.65
C GLY A 158 -13.38 -1.05 0.20
N SER A 159 -13.24 0.11 -0.48
CA SER A 159 -13.78 0.29 -1.83
C SER A 159 -12.88 -0.32 -2.89
N THR A 160 -13.47 -0.93 -3.93
CA THR A 160 -12.74 -1.41 -5.12
C THR A 160 -12.09 -0.28 -5.91
N ALA A 161 -12.62 0.96 -5.78
CA ALA A 161 -12.05 2.15 -6.42
C ALA A 161 -10.62 2.46 -5.91
N ASP A 162 -10.30 2.05 -4.68
CA ASP A 162 -9.01 2.30 -4.05
C ASP A 162 -7.89 1.40 -4.60
N LEU A 163 -8.24 0.30 -5.28
CA LEU A 163 -7.27 -0.62 -5.91
C LEU A 163 -6.54 0.00 -7.13
N ALA A 164 -6.89 1.23 -7.52
CA ALA A 164 -6.19 1.96 -8.56
C ALA A 164 -4.70 2.16 -8.26
N ILE A 165 -4.31 2.22 -6.98
CA ILE A 165 -2.91 2.32 -6.57
C ILE A 165 -2.13 1.06 -6.97
N LEU A 166 -2.70 -0.13 -6.83
CA LEU A 166 -2.06 -1.38 -7.25
C LEU A 166 -1.79 -1.37 -8.76
N GLY A 167 -2.78 -0.98 -9.56
CA GLY A 167 -2.61 -0.82 -11.00
C GLY A 167 -1.52 0.19 -11.34
N ALA A 168 -1.51 1.35 -10.66
CA ALA A 168 -0.48 2.37 -10.84
C ALA A 168 0.94 1.89 -10.53
N LEU A 169 1.07 0.96 -9.57
CA LEU A 169 2.32 0.32 -9.19
C LEU A 169 2.66 -0.93 -10.03
N GLY A 170 1.87 -1.24 -11.06
CA GLY A 170 2.12 -2.37 -11.97
C GLY A 170 1.64 -3.73 -11.44
N HIS A 171 0.80 -3.76 -10.41
CA HIS A 171 0.22 -4.97 -9.86
C HIS A 171 -1.20 -5.23 -10.37
N PRO A 172 -1.67 -6.49 -10.35
CA PRO A 172 -3.06 -6.80 -10.65
C PRO A 172 -4.01 -6.04 -9.71
N MET A 173 -5.05 -5.42 -10.28
CA MET A 173 -6.11 -4.75 -9.52
C MET A 173 -7.14 -5.75 -8.93
N LYS A 174 -6.68 -6.96 -8.60
CA LYS A 174 -7.48 -8.04 -8.01
C LYS A 174 -6.68 -8.59 -6.84
N ILE A 175 -7.24 -8.46 -5.65
CA ILE A 175 -6.69 -8.98 -4.40
C ILE A 175 -7.80 -9.78 -3.73
N GLU A 176 -7.44 -10.88 -3.08
CA GLU A 176 -8.39 -11.73 -2.35
C GLU A 176 -8.91 -10.99 -1.12
N GLU A 177 -10.22 -11.03 -0.92
CA GLU A 177 -10.83 -10.45 0.27
C GLU A 177 -10.76 -11.44 1.42
N TYR A 178 -10.29 -10.94 2.57
CA TYR A 178 -10.34 -11.68 3.82
C TYR A 178 -11.66 -11.36 4.52
N SER A 179 -12.57 -12.33 4.52
CA SER A 179 -13.83 -12.25 5.26
C SER A 179 -13.58 -12.58 6.72
N ILE A 180 -13.82 -11.62 7.61
CA ILE A 180 -13.82 -11.87 9.06
C ILE A 180 -15.05 -12.74 9.36
N PRO A 181 -14.89 -13.92 9.97
CA PRO A 181 -16.03 -14.70 10.41
C PRO A 181 -16.80 -13.90 11.47
N VAL A 182 -18.02 -13.48 11.12
CA VAL A 182 -18.91 -12.78 12.04
C VAL A 182 -19.46 -13.82 13.01
N CYS A 183 -19.05 -13.76 14.27
CA CYS A 183 -19.76 -14.47 15.34
C CYS A 183 -21.10 -13.75 15.56
N ASP A 184 -22.15 -14.20 14.88
CA ASP A 184 -23.52 -13.72 15.12
C ASP A 184 -23.96 -14.09 16.54
N LYS A 185 -23.73 -13.20 17.49
CA LYS A 185 -24.17 -13.36 18.89
C LYS A 185 -25.70 -13.50 18.99
N THR A 186 -26.43 -12.95 18.02
CA THR A 186 -27.91 -12.97 17.96
C THR A 186 -28.50 -14.36 17.72
N VAL A 187 -27.74 -15.30 17.16
CA VAL A 187 -28.23 -16.68 16.96
C VAL A 187 -28.16 -17.48 18.27
N CYS A 188 -27.21 -17.18 19.15
CA CYS A 188 -27.04 -17.90 20.42
C CYS A 188 -28.04 -17.48 21.50
N ASP A 189 -28.64 -16.30 21.41
CA ASP A 189 -29.61 -15.80 22.39
C ASP A 189 -31.08 -16.11 22.00
N ALA A 190 -31.34 -16.47 20.74
CA ALA A 190 -32.69 -16.71 20.23
C ALA A 190 -33.19 -18.15 20.46
N GLU A 191 -32.28 -19.09 20.68
CA GLU A 191 -32.62 -20.45 21.07
C GLU A 191 -32.00 -20.70 22.44
N GLY A 192 -32.80 -20.93 23.48
CA GLY A 192 -32.35 -21.29 24.83
C GLY A 192 -31.62 -22.65 24.92
N VAL A 193 -30.82 -22.98 23.91
CA VAL A 193 -30.01 -24.16 23.77
C VAL A 193 -28.71 -23.90 24.53
N LYS A 194 -28.60 -24.53 25.70
CA LYS A 194 -27.34 -24.62 26.43
C LYS A 194 -26.26 -25.12 25.46
N CYS A 195 -25.22 -24.32 25.22
CA CYS A 195 -24.02 -24.79 24.54
C CYS A 195 -23.53 -26.08 25.22
N PRO A 196 -23.49 -27.23 24.52
CA PRO A 196 -22.92 -28.44 25.11
C PRO A 196 -21.45 -28.16 25.39
N GLY A 197 -21.08 -28.36 26.65
CA GLY A 197 -19.72 -28.17 27.12
C GLY A 197 -18.74 -28.96 26.26
N SER A 198 -17.69 -28.25 25.82
CA SER A 198 -16.33 -28.74 25.58
C SER A 198 -16.09 -30.20 25.99
N ALA A 199 -16.32 -31.12 25.06
CA ALA A 199 -15.70 -32.44 25.03
C ALA A 199 -15.40 -32.76 23.56
N MET A 200 -14.24 -32.30 23.12
CA MET A 200 -13.72 -32.49 21.77
C MET A 200 -13.17 -33.91 21.64
N GLY A 201 -14.03 -34.85 21.26
CA GLY A 201 -13.64 -36.15 20.74
C GLY A 201 -13.79 -36.14 19.22
N CYS A 202 -12.68 -36.03 18.49
CA CYS A 202 -12.67 -36.17 17.04
C CYS A 202 -13.04 -37.60 16.66
N ALA A 203 -14.23 -37.80 16.12
CA ALA A 203 -14.60 -39.02 15.43
C ALA A 203 -14.11 -38.93 13.97
N GLU A 204 -13.19 -39.83 13.62
CA GLU A 204 -12.83 -40.20 12.26
C GLU A 204 -14.05 -40.79 11.54
N SER A 205 -14.34 -40.37 10.31
CA SER A 205 -14.72 -41.25 9.19
C SER A 205 -15.17 -40.48 7.95
N ALA A 206 -14.62 -40.89 6.80
CA ALA A 206 -15.09 -40.84 5.41
C ALA A 206 -13.85 -40.65 4.52
N VAL A 207 -13.11 -41.71 4.17
CA VAL A 207 -13.40 -42.69 3.10
C VAL A 207 -13.98 -42.03 1.85
N CYS A 208 -13.09 -41.67 0.93
CA CYS A 208 -13.41 -41.49 -0.49
C CYS A 208 -12.28 -42.14 -1.32
N ASP A 209 -12.56 -43.36 -1.77
CA ASP A 209 -11.80 -44.11 -2.76
C ASP A 209 -11.95 -43.48 -4.14
N SER A 210 -10.84 -43.30 -4.86
CA SER A 210 -10.80 -43.45 -6.32
C SER A 210 -9.34 -43.52 -6.82
N PRO A 211 -8.92 -44.63 -7.47
CA PRO A 211 -7.61 -44.74 -8.08
C PRO A 211 -7.69 -44.35 -9.56
N SER A 212 -6.84 -43.42 -10.01
CA SER A 212 -6.60 -43.24 -11.44
C SER A 212 -5.12 -42.97 -11.74
N THR A 213 -4.49 -44.03 -12.27
CA THR A 213 -3.45 -44.05 -13.32
C THR A 213 -2.41 -42.94 -13.35
N CYS A 214 -1.25 -43.23 -12.76
CA CYS A 214 0.03 -42.58 -13.08
C CYS A 214 0.66 -43.26 -14.30
N THR A 215 0.76 -42.57 -15.43
CA THR A 215 1.69 -42.92 -16.51
C THR A 215 3.01 -42.17 -16.30
N GLU A 216 4.07 -42.93 -16.01
CA GLU A 216 5.44 -42.45 -15.94
C GLU A 216 5.94 -42.10 -17.35
N THR A 217 6.18 -40.81 -17.59
CA THR A 217 7.13 -40.37 -18.62
C THR A 217 8.22 -39.58 -17.94
N ALA A 218 9.38 -40.23 -17.78
CA ALA A 218 10.61 -39.64 -17.29
C ALA A 218 11.13 -38.62 -18.32
N SER A 219 10.81 -37.34 -18.11
CA SER A 219 11.50 -36.23 -18.78
C SER A 219 12.63 -35.76 -17.87
N VAL A 220 13.85 -36.02 -18.32
CA VAL A 220 15.10 -35.48 -17.77
C VAL A 220 15.05 -33.95 -17.88
N CYS A 221 14.87 -33.26 -16.74
CA CYS A 221 15.04 -31.81 -16.64
C CYS A 221 16.49 -31.51 -16.25
N PRO A 222 17.19 -30.63 -16.99
CA PRO A 222 18.57 -30.25 -16.66
C PRO A 222 18.57 -29.21 -15.53
N ASP A 223 19.47 -29.43 -14.56
CA ASP A 223 20.15 -28.43 -13.74
C ASP A 223 19.50 -27.05 -13.60
N SER A 224 18.48 -26.95 -12.75
CA SER A 224 18.07 -25.67 -12.16
C SER A 224 18.46 -25.64 -10.68
N ALA A 225 19.74 -25.43 -10.40
CA ALA A 225 20.27 -25.08 -9.09
C ALA A 225 19.90 -23.64 -8.69
N MET A 226 18.62 -23.28 -8.80
CA MET A 226 18.03 -22.11 -8.15
C MET A 226 17.27 -22.63 -6.93
N GLY A 227 18.05 -23.16 -5.98
CA GLY A 227 17.56 -23.88 -4.82
C GLY A 227 16.62 -23.03 -3.96
N CYS A 228 15.39 -23.52 -3.80
CA CYS A 228 14.56 -23.50 -2.59
C CYS A 228 14.74 -22.34 -1.61
N ALA A 229 14.61 -21.09 -2.07
CA ALA A 229 14.46 -19.94 -1.17
C ALA A 229 13.06 -19.88 -0.50
N GLU A 230 12.14 -20.79 -0.82
CA GLU A 230 10.79 -20.83 -0.25
C GLU A 230 10.75 -21.27 1.24
N SER A 231 11.81 -21.89 1.77
CA SER A 231 11.81 -22.46 3.13
C SER A 231 12.03 -21.45 4.27
N ARG A 232 12.22 -20.16 3.97
CA ARG A 232 12.49 -19.13 5.00
C ARG A 232 11.40 -18.08 5.18
N GLN A 233 10.26 -18.20 4.49
CA GLN A 233 9.18 -17.23 4.66
C GLN A 233 8.56 -17.37 6.05
N LYS A 234 8.60 -16.27 6.80
CA LYS A 234 8.04 -16.12 8.15
C LYS A 234 6.52 -16.02 8.09
N GLY A 235 5.83 -16.36 9.17
CA GLY A 235 4.40 -16.66 9.27
C GLY A 235 3.40 -15.66 8.65
N VAL A 236 2.57 -15.04 9.50
CA VAL A 236 1.48 -14.14 9.10
C VAL A 236 1.76 -12.74 9.65
N LEU A 237 1.53 -11.72 8.82
CA LEU A 237 1.52 -10.32 9.24
C LEU A 237 0.11 -9.74 9.06
N LEU A 238 -0.44 -9.18 10.14
CA LEU A 238 -1.64 -8.37 10.11
C LEU A 238 -1.27 -6.87 10.10
N VAL A 239 -1.61 -6.16 9.03
CA VAL A 239 -1.41 -4.70 8.91
C VAL A 239 -2.76 -4.00 9.07
N LEU A 240 -2.88 -3.14 10.08
CA LEU A 240 -4.07 -2.35 10.34
C LEU A 240 -3.74 -0.86 10.21
N ALA A 241 -4.49 -0.14 9.38
CA ALA A 241 -4.34 1.28 9.16
C ALA A 241 -5.72 1.90 8.92
N GLN A 242 -6.43 2.12 10.02
CA GLN A 242 -7.76 2.68 10.07
C GLN A 242 -7.71 4.15 10.47
N LYS A 243 -8.72 4.91 10.04
CA LYS A 243 -8.87 6.31 10.46
C LYS A 243 -9.52 6.46 11.83
N GLU A 244 -10.29 5.45 12.22
CA GLU A 244 -11.01 5.41 13.48
C GLU A 244 -10.13 4.86 14.59
N LYS A 245 -10.54 5.12 15.83
CA LYS A 245 -9.85 4.61 17.01
C LYS A 245 -10.00 3.10 17.09
N TYR A 246 -8.91 2.41 17.41
CA TYR A 246 -8.91 0.96 17.53
C TYR A 246 -9.59 0.50 18.84
N ILE A 247 -10.43 -0.53 18.71
CA ILE A 247 -11.04 -1.24 19.85
C ILE A 247 -10.24 -2.53 20.08
N ALA A 248 -9.67 -2.69 21.28
CA ALA A 248 -8.79 -3.81 21.59
C ALA A 248 -9.44 -5.18 21.37
N GLU A 249 -10.72 -5.32 21.74
CA GLU A 249 -11.49 -6.55 21.56
C GLU A 249 -11.63 -6.94 20.08
N GLU A 250 -11.86 -5.96 19.20
CA GLU A 250 -11.96 -6.19 17.75
C GLU A 250 -10.62 -6.62 17.17
N VAL A 251 -9.53 -5.98 17.58
CA VAL A 251 -8.17 -6.33 17.13
C VAL A 251 -7.82 -7.75 17.59
N VAL A 252 -8.12 -8.11 18.84
CA VAL A 252 -7.90 -9.48 19.37
C VAL A 252 -8.77 -10.50 18.62
N SER A 253 -10.05 -10.19 18.41
CA SER A 253 -10.97 -11.06 17.67
C SER A 253 -10.46 -11.31 16.25
N LEU A 254 -9.99 -10.26 15.58
CA LEU A 254 -9.40 -10.35 14.25
C LEU A 254 -8.14 -11.24 14.24
N LEU A 255 -7.21 -11.04 15.19
CA LEU A 255 -6.00 -11.87 15.32
C LEU A 255 -6.33 -13.35 15.55
N LYS A 256 -7.32 -13.63 16.40
CA LYS A 256 -7.79 -15.00 16.67
C LYS A 256 -8.48 -15.65 15.47
N SER A 257 -9.18 -14.85 14.66
CA SER A 257 -9.90 -15.36 13.48
C SER A 257 -8.98 -15.88 12.37
N ILE A 258 -7.69 -15.54 12.40
CA ILE A 258 -6.72 -15.95 11.37
C ILE A 258 -6.61 -17.47 11.33
N PRO A 259 -6.85 -18.11 10.17
CA PRO A 259 -6.85 -19.56 10.06
C PRO A 259 -5.52 -20.20 10.45
N LEU A 260 -5.59 -21.36 11.12
CA LEU A 260 -4.42 -22.12 11.57
C LEU A 260 -3.45 -22.48 10.42
N HIS A 261 -3.95 -22.77 9.21
CA HIS A 261 -3.11 -23.09 8.06
C HIS A 261 -2.29 -21.91 7.52
N MET A 262 -2.66 -20.67 7.89
CA MET A 262 -1.87 -19.48 7.58
C MET A 262 -0.77 -19.28 8.62
N LYS A 263 -1.03 -19.67 9.87
CA LYS A 263 -0.09 -19.54 10.98
C LYS A 263 1.12 -20.49 10.80
N PRO A 264 2.32 -20.08 11.23
CA PRO A 264 3.45 -20.99 11.33
C PRO A 264 3.19 -22.07 12.39
N GLU A 265 4.00 -23.12 12.44
CA GLU A 265 3.89 -24.22 13.43
C GLU A 265 3.81 -23.73 14.88
N SER A 266 4.40 -22.56 15.17
CA SER A 266 4.39 -21.92 16.48
C SER A 266 3.19 -20.99 16.75
N ALA A 267 2.14 -21.05 15.92
CA ALA A 267 0.83 -20.41 16.11
C ALA A 267 0.85 -18.89 16.42
N TYR A 268 1.91 -18.17 16.06
CA TYR A 268 2.01 -16.73 16.29
C TYR A 268 1.59 -15.92 15.06
N VAL A 269 1.14 -14.69 15.31
CA VAL A 269 0.82 -13.70 14.28
C VAL A 269 1.55 -12.40 14.61
N ASP A 270 2.39 -11.93 13.70
CA ASP A 270 2.98 -10.60 13.81
C ASP A 270 1.94 -9.57 13.37
N PHE A 271 1.94 -8.40 13.99
CA PHE A 271 1.04 -7.32 13.61
C PHE A 271 1.72 -5.96 13.61
N LEU A 272 1.16 -5.06 12.80
CA LEU A 272 1.54 -3.67 12.70
C LEU A 272 0.27 -2.82 12.60
N VAL A 273 0.09 -1.93 13.56
CA VAL A 273 -1.03 -1.00 13.63
C VAL A 273 -0.51 0.43 13.43
N TYR A 274 -0.95 1.08 12.37
CA TYR A 274 -0.67 2.47 12.08
C TYR A 274 -1.83 3.37 12.50
N HIS A 275 -1.52 4.53 13.09
CA HIS A 275 -2.49 5.61 13.29
C HIS A 275 -1.81 6.99 13.26
N PRO A 276 -2.43 8.04 12.71
CA PRO A 276 -1.83 9.38 12.70
C PRO A 276 -1.73 10.04 14.09
N VAL A 277 -2.56 9.60 15.04
CA VAL A 277 -2.70 10.18 16.40
C VAL A 277 -2.32 9.14 17.45
N LYS A 278 -1.47 9.53 18.41
CA LYS A 278 -0.89 8.64 19.44
C LYS A 278 -1.96 8.06 20.36
N GLU A 279 -2.87 8.93 20.79
CA GLU A 279 -3.89 8.64 21.79
C GLU A 279 -4.85 7.53 21.32
N ALA A 280 -5.02 7.37 20.01
CA ALA A 280 -5.82 6.29 19.45
C ALA A 280 -5.14 4.91 19.56
N LEU A 281 -3.80 4.86 19.70
CA LEU A 281 -3.04 3.63 19.92
C LEU A 281 -2.73 3.37 21.39
N LEU A 282 -2.72 4.39 22.25
CA LEU A 282 -2.35 4.22 23.66
C LEU A 282 -3.30 3.27 24.40
N ASP A 283 -4.60 3.38 24.17
CA ASP A 283 -5.57 2.49 24.82
C ASP A 283 -5.41 1.04 24.35
N LEU A 284 -5.17 0.85 23.05
CA LEU A 284 -4.87 -0.45 22.48
C LEU A 284 -3.57 -1.04 23.07
N PHE A 285 -2.51 -0.24 23.11
CA PHE A 285 -1.21 -0.62 23.66
C PHE A 285 -1.32 -1.04 25.13
N ASN A 286 -1.99 -0.23 25.96
CA ASN A 286 -2.19 -0.54 27.37
C ASN A 286 -3.04 -1.81 27.57
N ALA A 287 -4.08 -2.00 26.77
CA ALA A 287 -4.88 -3.22 26.80
C ALA A 287 -4.04 -4.45 26.41
N MET A 288 -3.20 -4.36 25.37
CA MET A 288 -2.30 -5.43 24.96
C MET A 288 -1.22 -5.74 26.01
N MET A 289 -0.66 -4.73 26.67
CA MET A 289 0.35 -4.90 27.73
C MET A 289 -0.14 -5.72 28.94
N THR A 290 -1.44 -5.68 29.22
CA THR A 290 -2.03 -6.49 30.32
C THR A 290 -2.37 -7.91 29.90
N ASN A 291 -2.36 -8.22 28.60
CA ASN A 291 -2.72 -9.52 28.06
C ASN A 291 -1.47 -10.33 27.69
N LYS A 292 -1.28 -11.48 28.35
CA LYS A 292 -0.12 -12.37 28.18
C LYS A 292 0.00 -13.00 26.77
N SER A 293 -1.06 -12.94 25.97
CA SER A 293 -1.00 -13.36 24.56
C SER A 293 -0.22 -12.39 23.68
N PHE A 294 0.11 -11.18 24.16
CA PHE A 294 0.90 -10.22 23.40
C PHE A 294 2.32 -10.16 23.92
N CYS A 295 3.29 -10.16 23.01
CA CYS A 295 4.70 -9.96 23.34
C CYS A 295 5.38 -9.04 22.31
N LEU A 296 6.58 -8.58 22.66
CA LEU A 296 7.39 -7.71 21.79
C LEU A 296 6.66 -6.44 21.33
N LEU A 297 5.78 -5.90 22.18
CA LEU A 297 5.03 -4.69 21.89
C LEU A 297 5.97 -3.49 21.81
N ASP A 298 5.87 -2.72 20.73
CA ASP A 298 6.69 -1.54 20.51
C ASP A 298 5.88 -0.44 19.81
N LEU A 299 5.73 0.71 20.49
CA LEU A 299 5.03 1.88 20.00
C LEU A 299 6.06 2.96 19.62
N ARG A 300 6.19 3.23 18.32
CA ARG A 300 7.20 4.13 17.76
C ARG A 300 6.58 5.31 17.03
N GLU A 301 7.37 6.37 16.95
CA GLU A 301 7.12 7.55 16.11
C GLU A 301 8.38 7.80 15.28
N HIS A 302 8.20 8.07 13.99
CA HIS A 302 9.31 8.40 13.10
C HIS A 302 9.33 9.91 12.80
N PHE A 303 10.52 10.49 12.77
CA PHE A 303 10.71 11.87 12.38
C PHE A 303 11.55 11.94 11.11
N TYR A 304 11.05 12.70 10.14
CA TYR A 304 11.79 12.99 8.91
C TYR A 304 11.98 14.49 8.76
N ARG A 305 13.19 14.89 8.36
CA ARG A 305 13.54 16.30 8.14
C ARG A 305 14.27 16.45 6.81
N GLU A 306 13.60 17.08 5.85
CA GLU A 306 14.17 17.41 4.54
C GLU A 306 15.16 18.58 4.66
N TYR A 307 16.33 18.45 4.04
CA TYR A 307 17.34 19.51 3.97
C TYR A 307 17.35 20.17 2.59
N GLN A 308 17.56 21.49 2.58
CA GLN A 308 17.87 22.21 1.36
C GLN A 308 19.29 21.82 0.92
N GLY A 309 19.41 21.22 -0.27
CA GLY A 309 20.70 20.75 -0.81
C GLY A 309 21.49 21.79 -1.63
N THR A 310 21.09 23.06 -1.64
CA THR A 310 21.79 24.10 -2.42
C THR A 310 23.13 24.43 -1.78
N LEU A 311 24.24 24.33 -2.52
CA LEU A 311 25.58 24.71 -2.07
C LEU A 311 25.58 26.15 -1.51
N GLY A 312 26.18 26.35 -0.33
CA GLY A 312 26.21 27.65 0.36
C GLY A 312 24.92 28.04 1.10
N ALA A 313 23.87 27.23 1.02
CA ALA A 313 22.61 27.43 1.73
C ALA A 313 22.02 26.09 2.20
N ILE A 314 22.87 25.25 2.81
CA ILE A 314 22.46 23.95 3.36
C ILE A 314 21.86 24.18 4.74
N HIS A 315 20.55 24.01 4.85
CA HIS A 315 19.83 24.08 6.12
C HIS A 315 18.57 23.20 6.04
N PRO A 316 17.98 22.81 7.18
CA PRO A 316 16.69 22.12 7.16
C PRO A 316 15.59 22.99 6.54
N THR A 317 14.63 22.37 5.86
CA THR A 317 13.46 23.07 5.34
C THR A 317 12.60 23.57 6.50
N MET A 318 12.52 24.88 6.69
CA MET A 318 11.96 25.48 7.91
C MET A 318 10.45 25.28 8.10
N SER A 319 9.71 24.91 7.05
CA SER A 319 8.25 24.90 7.02
C SER A 319 7.61 23.50 7.06
N LYS A 320 8.41 22.44 7.19
CA LYS A 320 7.90 21.05 7.17
C LYS A 320 8.32 20.35 8.46
N LEU A 321 7.46 20.38 9.47
CA LEU A 321 7.46 19.37 10.52
C LEU A 321 6.48 18.28 10.05
N GLY A 322 7.02 17.22 9.45
CA GLY A 322 6.24 16.06 9.02
C GLY A 322 6.12 15.10 10.19
N HIS A 323 4.97 15.08 10.86
CA HIS A 323 4.65 14.00 11.78
C HIS A 323 4.31 12.76 10.94
N SER A 324 5.06 11.67 11.10
CA SER A 324 4.92 10.48 10.27
C SER A 324 3.70 9.61 10.64
N GLY A 325 3.15 9.84 11.83
CA GLY A 325 2.18 8.99 12.50
C GLY A 325 2.85 8.16 13.58
N PHE A 326 2.08 7.28 14.18
CA PHE A 326 2.53 6.32 15.18
C PHE A 326 2.33 4.91 14.64
N VAL A 327 3.28 4.05 14.95
CA VAL A 327 3.24 2.63 14.57
C VAL A 327 3.40 1.80 15.84
N LEU A 328 2.42 0.93 16.07
CA LEU A 328 2.45 -0.09 17.10
C LEU A 328 2.72 -1.45 16.44
N THR A 329 3.83 -2.07 16.80
CA THR A 329 4.18 -3.43 16.37
C THR A 329 4.13 -4.40 17.54
N GLY A 330 3.97 -5.69 17.24
CA GLY A 330 4.09 -6.75 18.23
C GLY A 330 3.79 -8.12 17.64
N THR A 331 3.81 -9.13 18.51
CA THR A 331 3.49 -10.51 18.18
C THR A 331 2.36 -11.01 19.08
N PHE A 332 1.36 -11.64 18.47
CA PHE A 332 0.25 -12.31 19.15
C PHE A 332 0.50 -13.81 19.20
N LEU A 333 0.42 -14.39 20.39
CA LEU A 333 0.56 -15.80 20.70
C LEU A 333 -0.82 -16.40 20.95
N ASP A 334 -1.25 -17.28 20.06
CA ASP A 334 -2.51 -18.02 20.16
C ASP A 334 -2.35 -19.19 21.14
N ASN A 335 -2.30 -18.85 22.45
CA ASN A 335 -2.23 -19.80 23.56
C ASN A 335 -3.62 -20.25 24.01
#